data_AF-A0A1G3HD02-F1
#
_entry.id   AF-A0A1G3HD02-F1
#
_cell.length_a   1.000
_cell.length_b   1.000
_cell.length_c   1.000
_cell.angle_alpha   90.00
_cell.angle_beta   90.00
_cell.angle_gamma   90.00
#
_symmetry.space_group_name_H-M   'P 1'
#
loop_
_entity.id
_entity.type
_entity.pdbx_description
1 polymer ?
#
loop_
_entity_poly.entity_id
_entity_poly.type
_entity_poly.pdbx_seq_one_letter_code
_entity_poly.pdbx_strand_id
1 'polypeptide(L)'
;MGRPARASWRIACLACLAGCAAPLHRAAYDGDLQRARALLEHRADVNAVQGIPASEHINPHETALEVAALRGHAEIAQLLIERGADIEKAGGFMAYTPLQAAAMRGSVEIVKMLLEKGAIVDAVSAPDRPDLLTGTPTLALAAMRNHADVAQLLVGKGADVEISINFLERFAENTKNVKFKNGILLLGRLQRPRKPRGGDEPVPAVKPVSASVARESDVDIPAYKRREREDDYAVVVGIEEYSDLPDASYAERDAASFRRHAEALGVPSRNIAYLAGPKAGRASLEKYLEDWLPRLVGNDSRVYFYFSGHGAPDARTGTSYLVPWDGDPNFLDRTGYAVKRLYARLAKLPAKEVVVILDTCFSGAGGRSVLPAGTRPLVLKVQAEQPPTKLTVLAAAGADEISGSIADKGHGTFTYFLLKGINQSQDLSAAGLHRYLTPRVQDEARRLNRDQTPQLLGDGTLKLR
;
A
#
# COMPACT_ATOMS: atom_id res chain seq x y z
N MET A 1 -38.59 48.84 -33.48
CA MET A 1 -38.41 47.37 -33.33
C MET A 1 -36.93 47.04 -33.48
N GLY A 2 -36.16 47.16 -32.40
CA GLY A 2 -34.74 46.80 -32.38
C GLY A 2 -34.59 45.43 -31.72
N ARG A 3 -34.12 44.43 -32.48
CA ARG A 3 -33.79 43.10 -31.94
C ARG A 3 -32.33 43.12 -31.44
N PRO A 4 -32.02 42.56 -30.25
CA PRO A 4 -30.68 42.59 -29.71
C PRO A 4 -29.77 41.58 -30.43
N ALA A 5 -28.52 41.99 -30.63
CA ALA A 5 -27.46 41.20 -31.24
C ALA A 5 -27.13 39.96 -30.38
N ARG A 6 -27.29 38.77 -30.95
CA ARG A 6 -26.81 37.50 -30.39
C ARG A 6 -25.31 37.35 -30.64
N ALA A 7 -24.50 37.89 -29.76
CA ALA A 7 -23.08 37.58 -29.66
C ALA A 7 -22.84 36.61 -28.50
N SER A 8 -23.27 35.35 -28.62
CA SER A 8 -23.00 34.34 -27.58
C SER A 8 -23.08 32.89 -28.07
N TRP A 9 -22.71 32.59 -29.31
CA TRP A 9 -22.78 31.20 -29.82
C TRP A 9 -21.60 30.74 -30.67
N ARG A 10 -20.50 31.50 -30.75
CA ARG A 10 -19.31 31.10 -31.52
C ARG A 10 -18.25 30.31 -30.76
N ILE A 11 -18.39 30.14 -29.44
CA ILE A 11 -17.45 29.34 -28.63
C ILE A 11 -18.00 27.92 -28.36
N ALA A 12 -19.30 27.69 -28.58
CA ALA A 12 -19.94 26.42 -28.24
C ALA A 12 -19.83 25.31 -29.32
N CYS A 13 -19.38 25.60 -30.55
CA CYS A 13 -19.50 24.66 -31.68
C CYS A 13 -18.18 24.17 -32.29
N LEU A 14 -17.06 24.25 -31.55
CA LEU A 14 -15.80 23.57 -31.92
C LEU A 14 -15.30 22.60 -30.84
N ALA A 15 -16.01 22.50 -29.71
CA ALA A 15 -15.65 21.64 -28.59
C ALA A 15 -16.19 20.19 -28.69
N CYS A 16 -16.96 19.85 -29.73
CA CYS A 16 -17.72 18.59 -29.75
C CYS A 16 -17.28 17.55 -30.79
N LEU A 17 -16.17 17.75 -31.53
CA LEU A 17 -15.72 16.78 -32.55
C LEU A 17 -14.25 16.34 -32.50
N ALA A 18 -13.47 16.72 -31.48
CA ALA A 18 -12.20 16.09 -31.17
C ALA A 18 -11.87 16.27 -29.68
N GLY A 19 -11.92 15.17 -28.92
CA GLY A 19 -11.47 14.97 -27.53
C GLY A 19 -11.22 16.20 -26.66
N CYS A 20 -12.12 16.45 -25.69
CA CYS A 20 -12.04 17.50 -24.67
C CYS A 20 -10.75 17.53 -23.80
N ALA A 21 -9.86 16.55 -23.94
CA ALA A 21 -8.56 16.52 -23.25
C ALA A 21 -7.49 17.38 -23.94
N ALA A 22 -7.48 17.50 -25.27
CA ALA A 22 -6.34 18.05 -26.02
C ALA A 22 -5.96 19.53 -25.73
N PRO A 23 -6.90 20.46 -25.46
CA PRO A 23 -6.56 21.88 -25.35
C PRO A 23 -5.73 22.24 -24.10
N LEU A 24 -6.01 21.61 -22.95
CA LEU A 24 -5.33 21.91 -21.69
C LEU A 24 -3.91 21.35 -21.68
N HIS A 25 -3.70 20.16 -22.23
CA HIS A 25 -2.37 19.55 -22.41
C HIS A 25 -1.49 20.39 -23.33
N ARG A 26 -2.05 20.91 -24.43
CA ARG A 26 -1.32 21.80 -25.33
C ARG A 26 -0.95 23.13 -24.65
N ALA A 27 -1.85 23.71 -23.87
CA ALA A 27 -1.52 24.90 -23.07
C ALA A 27 -0.39 24.62 -22.06
N ALA A 28 -0.45 23.47 -21.38
CA ALA A 28 0.60 23.00 -20.48
C ALA A 28 1.90 22.65 -21.20
N TYR A 29 1.85 22.26 -22.47
CA TYR A 29 3.03 22.00 -23.30
C TYR A 29 3.72 23.30 -23.73
N ASP A 30 2.93 24.24 -24.26
CA ASP A 30 3.38 25.50 -24.83
C ASP A 30 3.82 26.51 -23.74
N GLY A 31 3.44 26.29 -22.48
CA GLY A 31 3.70 27.24 -21.39
C GLY A 31 2.72 28.41 -21.37
N ASP A 32 1.55 28.26 -22.02
CA ASP A 32 0.55 29.32 -22.10
C ASP A 32 -0.37 29.32 -20.86
N LEU A 33 0.08 30.02 -19.82
CA LEU A 33 -0.63 30.15 -18.55
C LEU A 33 -2.03 30.79 -18.71
N GLN A 34 -2.17 31.77 -19.61
CA GLN A 34 -3.44 32.46 -19.81
C GLN A 34 -4.47 31.54 -20.46
N ARG A 35 -4.03 30.77 -21.46
CA ARG A 35 -4.88 29.74 -22.08
C ARG A 35 -5.22 28.63 -21.10
N ALA A 36 -4.28 28.15 -20.29
CA ALA A 36 -4.55 27.14 -19.26
C ALA A 36 -5.60 27.64 -18.25
N ARG A 37 -5.48 28.89 -17.78
CA ARG A 37 -6.44 29.52 -16.87
C ARG A 37 -7.83 29.62 -17.47
N ALA A 38 -7.94 30.15 -18.69
CA ALA A 38 -9.21 30.29 -19.39
C ALA A 38 -9.91 28.94 -19.60
N LEU A 39 -9.15 27.90 -19.97
CA LEU A 39 -9.69 26.55 -20.14
C LEU A 39 -10.26 25.98 -18.84
N LEU A 40 -9.53 26.13 -17.72
CA LEU A 40 -9.98 25.66 -16.40
C LEU A 40 -11.20 26.45 -15.89
N GLU A 41 -11.29 27.75 -16.17
CA GLU A 41 -12.48 28.56 -15.87
C GLU A 41 -13.72 28.10 -16.65
N HIS A 42 -13.53 27.61 -17.87
CA HIS A 42 -14.57 27.00 -18.70
C HIS A 42 -14.80 25.51 -18.41
N ARG A 43 -14.42 25.02 -17.22
CA ARG A 43 -14.62 23.64 -16.75
C ARG A 43 -13.92 22.58 -17.59
N ALA A 44 -12.75 22.88 -18.17
CA ALA A 44 -11.88 21.83 -18.67
C ALA A 44 -11.53 20.87 -17.52
N ASP A 45 -11.61 19.56 -17.79
CA ASP A 45 -11.22 18.54 -16.82
C ASP A 45 -9.70 18.61 -16.60
N VAL A 46 -9.30 19.03 -15.39
CA VAL A 46 -7.90 19.19 -14.97
C VAL A 46 -7.13 17.88 -14.98
N ASN A 47 -7.84 16.75 -14.82
CA ASN A 47 -7.29 15.41 -14.76
C ASN A 47 -7.55 14.61 -16.04
N ALA A 48 -8.04 15.25 -17.10
CA ALA A 48 -8.19 14.58 -18.38
C ALA A 48 -6.84 14.01 -18.82
N VAL A 49 -6.87 12.84 -19.45
CA VAL A 49 -5.70 12.25 -20.12
C VAL A 49 -5.89 12.38 -21.62
N GLN A 50 -4.83 12.71 -22.36
CA GLN A 50 -4.97 12.89 -23.81
C GLN A 50 -5.30 11.56 -24.51
N GLY A 51 -6.41 11.49 -25.25
CA GLY A 51 -6.88 10.28 -25.95
C GLY A 51 -6.59 10.23 -27.45
N ILE A 52 -5.56 10.93 -27.96
CA ILE A 52 -5.25 11.01 -29.40
C ILE A 52 -4.03 10.14 -29.72
N PRO A 53 -3.98 9.40 -30.84
CA PRO A 53 -2.77 8.70 -31.28
C PRO A 53 -1.58 9.67 -31.39
N ALA A 54 -0.39 9.16 -31.05
CA ALA A 54 0.86 9.89 -30.97
C ALA A 54 1.03 10.88 -32.14
N SER A 55 1.17 12.16 -31.81
CA SER A 55 1.67 13.17 -32.75
C SER A 55 3.14 13.45 -32.45
N GLU A 56 3.89 14.03 -33.40
CA GLU A 56 5.35 14.20 -33.35
C GLU A 56 5.93 14.84 -32.07
N HIS A 57 5.09 15.44 -31.22
CA HIS A 57 5.54 16.23 -30.08
C HIS A 57 4.85 15.94 -28.73
N ILE A 58 3.83 15.07 -28.66
CA ILE A 58 3.12 14.75 -27.40
C ILE A 58 2.73 13.26 -27.38
N ASN A 59 3.07 12.55 -26.30
CA ASN A 59 2.74 11.14 -26.15
C ASN A 59 1.25 10.97 -25.79
N PRO A 60 0.58 9.93 -26.33
CA PRO A 60 -0.79 9.64 -25.93
C PRO A 60 -0.85 9.33 -24.42
N HIS A 61 -1.90 9.82 -23.76
CA HIS A 61 -2.27 9.55 -22.36
C HIS A 61 -1.56 10.33 -21.24
N GLU A 62 -0.72 11.33 -21.52
CA GLU A 62 -0.15 12.20 -20.46
C GLU A 62 -1.24 13.04 -19.78
N THR A 63 -1.03 13.48 -18.53
CA THR A 63 -1.88 14.50 -17.87
C THR A 63 -1.32 15.91 -18.11
N ALA A 64 -2.15 16.95 -18.00
CA ALA A 64 -1.68 18.33 -18.14
C ALA A 64 -0.60 18.68 -17.09
N LEU A 65 -0.70 18.13 -15.88
CA LEU A 65 0.27 18.35 -14.81
C LEU A 65 1.60 17.63 -15.08
N GLU A 66 1.56 16.40 -15.58
CA GLU A 66 2.73 15.67 -16.04
C GLU A 66 3.46 16.42 -17.16
N VAL A 67 2.72 16.92 -18.16
CA VAL A 67 3.28 17.72 -19.26
C VAL A 67 3.95 18.99 -18.74
N ALA A 68 3.29 19.74 -17.85
CA ALA A 68 3.87 20.94 -17.24
C ALA A 68 5.15 20.61 -16.45
N ALA A 69 5.17 19.49 -15.72
CA ALA A 69 6.33 19.01 -14.98
C ALA A 69 7.50 18.60 -15.89
N LEU A 70 7.23 17.85 -16.97
CA LEU A 70 8.22 17.48 -18.00
C LEU A 70 8.78 18.70 -18.73
N ARG A 71 7.94 19.73 -18.92
CA ARG A 71 8.31 20.98 -19.61
C ARG A 71 8.95 22.01 -18.69
N GLY A 72 8.82 21.87 -17.38
CA GLY A 72 9.38 22.76 -16.37
C GLY A 72 8.58 24.06 -16.18
N HIS A 73 7.29 24.06 -16.56
CA HIS A 73 6.43 25.24 -16.47
C HIS A 73 5.79 25.33 -15.08
N ALA A 74 6.55 25.85 -14.11
CA ALA A 74 6.17 25.86 -12.69
C ALA A 74 4.85 26.60 -12.41
N GLU A 75 4.62 27.75 -13.07
CA GLU A 75 3.37 28.52 -12.89
C GLU A 75 2.13 27.75 -13.36
N ILE A 76 2.27 26.94 -14.42
CA ILE A 76 1.18 26.09 -14.89
C ILE A 76 0.98 24.90 -13.96
N ALA A 77 2.08 24.26 -13.51
CA ALA A 77 1.99 23.17 -12.54
C ALA A 77 1.28 23.63 -11.26
N GLN A 78 1.63 24.81 -10.76
CA GLN A 78 0.97 25.43 -9.60
C GLN A 78 -0.52 25.65 -9.86
N LEU A 79 -0.87 26.29 -10.98
CA LEU A 79 -2.27 26.53 -11.35
C LEU A 79 -3.05 25.21 -11.42
N LEU A 80 -2.49 24.16 -12.01
CA LEU A 80 -3.15 22.87 -12.12
C LEU A 80 -3.37 22.22 -10.75
N ILE A 81 -2.36 22.23 -9.87
CA ILE A 81 -2.46 21.72 -8.49
C ILE A 81 -3.52 22.48 -7.70
N GLU A 82 -3.54 23.82 -7.78
CA GLU A 82 -4.56 24.66 -7.13
C GLU A 82 -5.97 24.39 -7.62
N ARG A 83 -6.12 23.88 -8.84
CA ARG A 83 -7.41 23.52 -9.46
C ARG A 83 -7.77 22.05 -9.29
N GLY A 84 -7.04 21.31 -8.45
CA GLY A 84 -7.35 19.92 -8.10
C GLY A 84 -6.77 18.88 -9.05
N ALA A 85 -5.66 19.20 -9.73
CA ALA A 85 -4.89 18.18 -10.42
C ALA A 85 -4.43 17.10 -9.45
N ASP A 86 -4.60 15.84 -9.85
CA ASP A 86 -4.14 14.68 -9.11
C ASP A 86 -2.61 14.57 -9.24
N ILE A 87 -1.94 14.76 -8.11
CA ILE A 87 -0.47 14.80 -8.02
C ILE A 87 0.17 13.41 -8.18
N GLU A 88 -0.61 12.33 -8.05
CA GLU A 88 -0.15 10.94 -8.23
C GLU A 88 -0.62 10.32 -9.54
N LYS A 89 -1.48 11.02 -10.30
CA LYS A 89 -1.98 10.49 -11.57
C LYS A 89 -0.86 10.42 -12.60
N ALA A 90 -0.35 9.21 -12.79
CA ALA A 90 0.58 8.88 -13.83
C ALA A 90 -0.12 8.79 -15.20
N GLY A 91 0.48 9.40 -16.21
CA GLY A 91 0.01 9.36 -17.59
C GLY A 91 1.11 8.94 -18.56
N GLY A 92 0.77 8.90 -19.84
CA GLY A 92 1.73 8.77 -20.93
C GLY A 92 2.25 7.35 -21.16
N PHE A 93 3.22 7.26 -22.08
CA PHE A 93 3.87 6.00 -22.44
C PHE A 93 4.77 5.48 -21.31
N MET A 94 5.45 6.38 -20.58
CA MET A 94 6.37 6.03 -19.48
C MET A 94 5.68 5.95 -18.10
N ALA A 95 4.37 6.23 -18.03
CA ALA A 95 3.58 6.23 -16.80
C ALA A 95 4.27 6.99 -15.65
N TYR A 96 4.75 8.21 -15.92
CA TYR A 96 5.40 9.02 -14.90
C TYR A 96 4.37 9.77 -14.08
N THR A 97 4.54 9.76 -12.76
CA THR A 97 3.88 10.73 -11.89
C THR A 97 4.42 12.14 -12.19
N PRO A 98 3.66 13.20 -11.91
CA PRO A 98 4.16 14.57 -11.94
C PRO A 98 5.51 14.77 -11.24
N LEU A 99 5.75 14.08 -10.12
CA LEU A 99 7.02 14.18 -9.38
C LEU A 99 8.19 13.57 -10.17
N GLN A 100 7.96 12.40 -10.78
CA GLN A 100 8.96 11.74 -11.63
C GLN A 100 9.27 12.55 -12.89
N ALA A 101 8.24 13.11 -13.51
CA ALA A 101 8.39 14.02 -14.64
C ALA A 101 9.26 15.25 -14.27
N ALA A 102 8.96 15.88 -13.13
CA ALA A 102 9.75 17.01 -12.63
C ALA A 102 11.18 16.61 -12.27
N ALA A 103 11.37 15.43 -11.69
CA ALA A 103 12.68 14.90 -11.30
C ALA A 103 13.56 14.55 -12.51
N MET A 104 12.98 13.92 -13.53
CA MET A 104 13.65 13.63 -14.80
C MET A 104 14.03 14.90 -15.56
N ARG A 105 13.22 15.96 -15.44
CA ARG A 105 13.50 17.27 -16.04
C ARG A 105 14.53 18.10 -15.25
N GLY A 106 14.61 17.90 -13.93
CA GLY A 106 15.45 18.70 -13.03
C GLY A 106 14.76 19.96 -12.50
N SER A 107 13.43 20.01 -12.53
CA SER A 107 12.64 21.20 -12.14
C SER A 107 12.50 21.29 -10.61
N VAL A 108 13.51 21.88 -9.93
CA VAL A 108 13.55 22.00 -8.46
C VAL A 108 12.28 22.62 -7.86
N GLU A 109 11.76 23.67 -8.49
CA GLU A 109 10.56 24.39 -8.01
C GLU A 109 9.32 23.50 -8.01
N ILE A 110 9.10 22.75 -9.10
CA ILE A 110 7.96 21.82 -9.22
C ILE A 110 8.12 20.65 -8.25
N VAL A 111 9.34 20.13 -8.08
CA VAL A 111 9.62 19.07 -7.09
C VAL A 111 9.29 19.56 -5.67
N LYS A 112 9.72 20.76 -5.27
CA LYS A 112 9.37 21.31 -3.95
C LYS A 112 7.86 21.39 -3.76
N MET A 113 7.16 21.95 -4.73
CA MET A 113 5.72 22.15 -4.69
C MET A 113 4.96 20.82 -4.56
N LEU A 114 5.33 19.81 -5.36
CA LEU A 114 4.71 18.48 -5.31
C LEU A 114 4.97 17.79 -3.96
N LEU A 115 6.19 17.85 -3.44
CA LEU A 115 6.54 17.27 -2.14
C LEU A 115 5.84 17.98 -0.98
N GLU A 116 5.66 19.30 -1.04
CA GLU A 116 4.88 20.06 -0.06
C GLU A 116 3.39 19.69 -0.08
N LYS A 117 2.88 19.22 -1.23
CA LYS A 117 1.52 18.70 -1.37
C LYS A 117 1.38 17.22 -1.05
N GLY A 118 2.45 16.58 -0.59
CA GLY A 118 2.45 15.19 -0.14
C GLY A 118 2.69 14.16 -1.23
N ALA A 119 3.33 14.55 -2.35
CA ALA A 119 3.69 13.60 -3.38
C ALA A 119 4.62 12.49 -2.85
N ILE A 120 4.44 11.26 -3.33
CA ILE A 120 5.20 10.09 -2.88
C ILE A 120 6.67 10.23 -3.31
N VAL A 121 7.56 10.49 -2.35
CA VAL A 121 9.00 10.73 -2.56
C VAL A 121 9.68 9.60 -3.35
N ASP A 122 9.34 8.35 -3.04
CA ASP A 122 9.94 7.14 -3.64
C ASP A 122 9.05 6.53 -4.73
N ALA A 123 8.24 7.34 -5.42
CA ALA A 123 7.43 6.85 -6.54
C ALA A 123 8.31 6.17 -7.61
N VAL A 124 7.83 5.06 -8.16
CA VAL A 124 8.49 4.24 -9.20
C VAL A 124 7.70 4.25 -10.52
N SER A 125 8.39 4.26 -11.66
CA SER A 125 7.72 4.43 -12.97
C SER A 125 7.10 3.13 -13.48
N ALA A 126 5.93 3.18 -14.12
CA ALA A 126 5.32 2.08 -14.89
C ALA A 126 5.49 0.65 -14.33
N PRO A 127 5.10 0.33 -13.07
CA PRO A 127 5.37 -0.98 -12.45
C PRO A 127 4.78 -2.20 -13.20
N ASP A 128 3.94 -1.98 -14.21
CA ASP A 128 3.16 -2.96 -14.96
C ASP A 128 3.55 -3.11 -16.45
N ARG A 129 4.62 -2.46 -16.94
CA ARG A 129 5.07 -2.56 -18.34
C ARG A 129 6.43 -3.25 -18.51
N PRO A 130 6.67 -4.00 -19.61
CA PRO A 130 7.97 -4.58 -19.89
C PRO A 130 8.80 -3.60 -20.74
N ASP A 131 9.28 -2.50 -20.13
CA ASP A 131 10.29 -1.64 -20.76
C ASP A 131 11.56 -1.51 -19.90
N LEU A 132 12.65 -1.04 -20.53
CA LEU A 132 13.99 -0.98 -19.93
C LEU A 132 14.10 -0.01 -18.74
N LEU A 133 13.05 0.75 -18.39
CA LEU A 133 13.06 1.73 -17.30
C LEU A 133 11.81 1.60 -16.41
N THR A 134 11.12 0.48 -16.47
CA THR A 134 10.04 0.14 -15.54
C THR A 134 10.60 -0.06 -14.13
N GLY A 135 9.88 0.47 -13.15
CA GLY A 135 10.24 0.47 -11.74
C GLY A 135 11.31 1.49 -11.38
N THR A 136 11.60 2.49 -12.23
CA THR A 136 12.65 3.48 -11.93
C THR A 136 12.23 4.38 -10.77
N PRO A 137 12.97 4.42 -9.64
CA PRO A 137 12.70 5.34 -8.55
C PRO A 137 12.88 6.81 -8.97
N THR A 138 12.08 7.70 -8.40
CA THR A 138 12.14 9.16 -8.65
C THR A 138 13.55 9.73 -8.45
N LEU A 139 14.24 9.32 -7.40
CA LEU A 139 15.62 9.74 -7.12
C LEU A 139 16.61 9.19 -8.17
N ALA A 140 16.42 7.97 -8.67
CA ALA A 140 17.23 7.41 -9.75
C ALA A 140 17.08 8.20 -11.06
N LEU A 141 15.85 8.64 -11.41
CA LEU A 141 15.62 9.51 -12.58
C LEU A 141 16.40 10.82 -12.50
N ALA A 142 16.35 11.51 -11.36
CA ALA A 142 17.12 12.73 -11.14
C ALA A 142 18.63 12.46 -11.23
N ALA A 143 19.08 11.34 -10.66
CA ALA A 143 20.50 10.98 -10.64
C ALA A 143 21.06 10.64 -12.02
N MET A 144 20.34 9.86 -12.84
CA MET A 144 20.73 9.52 -14.21
C MET A 144 20.90 10.74 -15.12
N ARG A 145 20.17 11.81 -14.80
CA ARG A 145 20.22 13.09 -15.53
C ARG A 145 21.17 14.10 -14.89
N ASN A 146 21.84 13.72 -13.79
CA ASN A 146 22.76 14.55 -13.03
C ASN A 146 22.11 15.83 -12.46
N HIS A 147 20.83 15.76 -12.09
CA HIS A 147 20.12 16.85 -11.43
C HIS A 147 20.41 16.85 -9.93
N ALA A 148 21.63 17.26 -9.56
CA ALA A 148 22.15 17.20 -8.19
C ALA A 148 21.30 17.95 -7.17
N ASP A 149 20.69 19.08 -7.54
CA ASP A 149 19.86 19.88 -6.64
C ASP A 149 18.52 19.21 -6.36
N VAL A 150 17.93 18.55 -7.36
CA VAL A 150 16.73 17.73 -7.19
C VAL A 150 17.03 16.48 -6.37
N ALA A 151 18.14 15.79 -6.67
CA ALA A 151 18.56 14.61 -5.90
C ALA A 151 18.81 14.97 -4.42
N GLN A 152 19.49 16.09 -4.14
CA GLN A 152 19.66 16.61 -2.78
C GLN A 152 18.33 16.91 -2.09
N LEU A 153 17.40 17.52 -2.82
CA LEU A 153 16.08 17.84 -2.30
C LEU A 153 15.28 16.57 -1.95
N LEU A 154 15.28 15.57 -2.84
CA LEU A 154 14.61 14.29 -2.63
C LEU A 154 15.21 13.55 -1.43
N VAL A 155 16.53 13.45 -1.34
CA VAL A 155 17.22 12.85 -0.18
C VAL A 155 16.90 13.62 1.10
N GLY A 156 16.90 14.95 1.06
CA GLY A 156 16.52 15.81 2.18
C GLY A 156 15.05 15.67 2.60
N LYS A 157 14.19 15.10 1.74
CA LYS A 157 12.79 14.78 2.00
C LYS A 157 12.55 13.31 2.32
N GLY A 158 13.62 12.51 2.45
CA GLY A 158 13.57 11.13 2.91
C GLY A 158 13.64 10.06 1.81
N ALA A 159 14.04 10.41 0.58
CA ALA A 159 14.16 9.44 -0.50
C ALA A 159 15.19 8.35 -0.19
N ASP A 160 14.84 7.11 -0.49
CA ASP A 160 15.72 5.98 -0.30
C ASP A 160 16.81 5.95 -1.38
N VAL A 161 18.03 6.30 -0.94
CA VAL A 161 19.23 6.32 -1.77
C VAL A 161 19.62 4.92 -2.21
N GLU A 162 19.42 3.91 -1.36
CA GLU A 162 19.86 2.53 -1.59
C GLU A 162 19.01 1.86 -2.67
N ILE A 163 17.67 2.03 -2.61
CA ILE A 163 16.76 1.55 -3.67
C ILE A 163 17.18 2.14 -5.03
N SER A 164 17.54 3.42 -5.06
CA SER A 164 17.98 4.09 -6.28
C SER A 164 19.36 3.61 -6.76
N ILE A 165 20.32 3.35 -5.86
CA ILE A 165 21.63 2.79 -6.22
C ILE A 165 21.48 1.38 -6.79
N ASN A 166 20.76 0.50 -6.10
CA ASN A 166 20.51 -0.89 -6.51
C ASN A 166 19.87 -0.96 -7.91
N PHE A 167 18.89 -0.08 -8.16
CA PHE A 167 18.30 0.05 -9.50
C PHE A 167 19.37 0.42 -10.54
N LEU A 168 20.16 1.47 -10.30
CA LEU A 168 21.14 1.94 -11.27
C LEU A 168 22.25 0.91 -11.54
N GLU A 169 22.67 0.15 -10.52
CA GLU A 169 23.71 -0.88 -10.64
C GLU A 169 23.27 -2.00 -11.58
N ARG A 170 22.04 -2.51 -11.43
CA ARG A 170 21.45 -3.53 -12.31
C ARG A 170 21.52 -3.15 -13.80
N PHE A 171 21.38 -1.87 -14.13
CA PHE A 171 21.46 -1.38 -15.51
C PHE A 171 22.87 -0.96 -15.92
N ALA A 172 23.72 -0.51 -15.00
CA ALA A 172 25.12 -0.16 -15.27
C ALA A 172 25.97 -1.38 -15.62
N GLU A 173 25.65 -2.55 -15.07
CA GLU A 173 26.30 -3.83 -15.40
C GLU A 173 25.92 -4.30 -16.81
N ASN A 174 24.66 -4.08 -17.20
CA ASN A 174 24.10 -4.53 -18.47
C ASN A 174 24.25 -3.52 -19.61
N THR A 175 24.65 -2.27 -19.33
CA THR A 175 24.77 -1.21 -20.33
C THR A 175 26.09 -0.42 -20.18
N LYS A 176 26.77 -0.12 -21.29
CA LYS A 176 27.92 0.81 -21.30
C LYS A 176 27.48 2.29 -21.13
N ASN A 177 26.27 2.54 -20.64
CA ASN A 177 25.69 3.86 -20.62
C ASN A 177 26.20 4.66 -19.42
N VAL A 178 26.92 5.75 -19.71
CA VAL A 178 27.59 6.63 -18.75
C VAL A 178 26.60 7.28 -17.77
N LYS A 179 25.32 7.41 -18.14
CA LYS A 179 24.29 8.04 -17.29
C LYS A 179 24.05 7.29 -15.98
N PHE A 180 24.04 5.94 -16.00
CA PHE A 180 23.85 5.14 -14.78
C PHE A 180 25.06 5.25 -13.85
N LYS A 181 26.28 5.16 -14.39
CA LYS A 181 27.52 5.33 -13.63
C LYS A 181 27.61 6.72 -12.98
N ASN A 182 27.22 7.76 -13.71
CA ASN A 182 27.20 9.13 -13.18
C ASN A 182 26.12 9.28 -12.09
N GLY A 183 24.97 8.64 -12.24
CA GLY A 183 23.92 8.61 -11.22
C GLY A 183 24.40 7.96 -9.92
N ILE A 184 25.02 6.77 -10.01
CA ILE A 184 25.60 6.06 -8.85
C ILE A 184 26.65 6.94 -8.16
N LEU A 185 27.52 7.60 -8.94
CA LEU A 185 28.54 8.49 -8.39
C LEU A 185 27.93 9.71 -7.66
N LEU A 186 26.85 10.28 -8.21
CA LEU A 186 26.13 11.38 -7.56
C LEU A 186 25.49 10.91 -6.25
N LEU A 187 24.78 9.79 -6.25
CA LEU A 187 24.13 9.24 -5.06
C LEU A 187 25.15 8.85 -3.98
N GLY A 188 26.27 8.24 -4.35
CA GLY A 188 27.36 7.94 -3.43
C GLY A 188 28.02 9.18 -2.81
N ARG A 189 27.97 10.35 -3.47
CA ARG A 189 28.40 11.63 -2.88
C ARG A 189 27.38 12.18 -1.88
N LEU A 190 26.10 11.89 -2.06
CA LEU A 190 25.01 12.30 -1.18
C LEU A 190 24.89 11.39 0.05
N GLN A 191 25.30 10.12 -0.05
CA GLN A 191 25.30 9.15 1.04
C GLN A 191 26.48 9.33 2.02
N ARG A 192 27.59 9.95 1.58
CA ARG A 192 28.73 10.24 2.47
C ARG A 192 28.40 11.39 3.42
N PRO A 193 28.54 11.23 4.75
CA PRO A 193 28.31 12.33 5.68
C PRO A 193 29.29 13.47 5.36
N ARG A 194 28.75 14.68 5.12
CA ARG A 194 29.57 15.88 4.98
C ARG A 194 30.32 16.10 6.30
N LYS A 195 31.66 16.05 6.24
CA LYS A 195 32.54 16.47 7.34
C LYS A 195 32.19 17.92 7.70
N PRO A 196 31.84 18.25 8.95
CA PRO A 196 31.46 19.61 9.31
C PRO A 196 32.69 20.52 9.20
N ARG A 197 32.54 21.65 8.50
CA ARG A 197 33.48 22.78 8.64
C ARG A 197 33.10 23.49 9.93
N GLY A 198 34.06 23.62 10.83
CA GLY A 198 33.87 24.18 12.16
C GLY A 198 33.56 25.68 12.14
N GLY A 199 32.91 26.12 13.21
CA GLY A 199 32.62 27.52 13.49
C GLY A 199 31.19 27.88 13.15
N ASP A 200 30.24 27.39 13.96
CA ASP A 200 29.12 28.17 14.51
C ASP A 200 28.47 27.29 15.59
N GLU A 201 28.27 27.86 16.77
CA GLU A 201 27.75 27.15 17.93
C GLU A 201 26.41 26.46 17.62
N PRO A 202 26.17 25.25 18.17
CA PRO A 202 24.90 24.58 17.98
C PRO A 202 23.81 25.38 18.71
N VAL A 203 22.97 26.08 17.95
CA VAL A 203 21.55 26.15 18.32
C VAL A 203 21.14 24.69 18.50
N PRO A 204 20.59 24.27 19.66
CA PRO A 204 20.40 22.87 19.96
C PRO A 204 19.56 22.26 18.85
N ALA A 205 20.19 21.42 18.04
CA ALA A 205 19.51 20.64 17.04
C ALA A 205 18.51 19.79 17.81
N VAL A 206 17.23 20.09 17.60
CA VAL A 206 16.18 19.11 17.81
C VAL A 206 16.62 17.92 16.97
N LYS A 207 17.10 16.88 17.64
CA LYS A 207 17.49 15.61 17.02
C LYS A 207 16.35 15.24 16.07
N PRO A 208 16.59 14.96 14.78
CA PRO A 208 15.58 14.26 14.00
C PRO A 208 15.39 12.92 14.71
N VAL A 209 14.22 12.78 15.31
CA VAL A 209 13.78 11.59 16.00
C VAL A 209 13.89 10.46 14.98
N SER A 210 14.69 9.46 15.32
CA SER A 210 14.64 8.15 14.70
C SER A 210 13.21 7.62 14.78
N ALA A 211 12.72 7.07 13.68
CA ALA A 211 11.32 6.76 13.44
C ALA A 211 10.49 8.03 13.25
N SER A 212 9.49 7.97 12.37
CA SER A 212 8.26 8.66 12.73
C SER A 212 8.02 8.28 14.19
N VAL A 213 7.76 9.23 15.08
CA VAL A 213 6.73 8.89 16.05
C VAL A 213 5.57 8.56 15.13
N ALA A 214 5.42 7.27 14.78
CA ALA A 214 4.19 6.74 14.28
C ALA A 214 3.22 7.33 15.27
N ARG A 215 2.43 8.33 14.84
CA ARG A 215 1.41 8.87 15.72
C ARG A 215 0.71 7.62 16.22
N GLU A 216 0.83 7.40 17.52
CA GLU A 216 0.30 6.19 18.11
C GLU A 216 -1.16 6.17 17.69
N SER A 217 -1.50 5.16 16.93
CA SER A 217 -2.82 5.04 16.35
C SER A 217 -3.79 4.99 17.50
N ASP A 218 -5.00 5.51 17.31
CA ASP A 218 -6.04 5.48 18.35
C ASP A 218 -6.44 4.04 18.75
N VAL A 219 -5.92 3.04 18.03
CA VAL A 219 -6.12 1.61 18.29
C VAL A 219 -4.85 0.86 18.68
N ASP A 220 -3.67 1.49 18.79
CA ASP A 220 -2.46 0.78 19.23
C ASP A 220 -2.56 0.38 20.70
N ILE A 221 -3.16 1.23 21.54
CA ILE A 221 -3.36 0.98 22.98
C ILE A 221 -4.80 0.55 23.25
N PRO A 222 -5.02 -0.62 23.87
CA PRO A 222 -6.36 -1.05 24.24
C PRO A 222 -6.97 -0.14 25.32
N ALA A 223 -8.22 0.29 25.11
CA ALA A 223 -8.97 1.13 26.06
C ALA A 223 -9.56 0.33 27.26
N TYR A 224 -9.10 -0.90 27.45
CA TYR A 224 -9.66 -1.88 28.39
C TYR A 224 -8.54 -2.77 28.93
N LYS A 225 -8.80 -3.41 30.07
CA LYS A 225 -7.93 -4.45 30.60
C LYS A 225 -8.73 -5.44 31.42
N ARG A 226 -8.63 -6.72 31.07
CA ARG A 226 -9.30 -7.82 31.78
C ARG A 226 -8.35 -8.51 32.73
N ARG A 227 -8.92 -9.27 33.68
CA ARG A 227 -8.16 -10.16 34.53
C ARG A 227 -7.54 -11.26 33.67
N GLU A 228 -6.27 -11.57 33.94
CA GLU A 228 -5.57 -12.66 33.29
C GLU A 228 -6.29 -13.99 33.49
N ARG A 229 -6.29 -14.80 32.43
CA ARG A 229 -6.76 -16.17 32.38
C ARG A 229 -5.57 -17.04 32.03
N GLU A 230 -5.04 -17.71 33.04
CA GLU A 230 -3.80 -18.49 33.00
C GLU A 230 -3.73 -19.51 31.86
N ASP A 231 -4.89 -20.01 31.42
CA ASP A 231 -5.02 -21.04 30.39
C ASP A 231 -5.48 -20.48 29.03
N ASP A 232 -5.50 -19.16 28.84
CA ASP A 232 -5.75 -18.56 27.53
C ASP A 232 -4.41 -18.37 26.79
N TYR A 233 -4.44 -18.60 25.47
CA TYR A 233 -3.24 -18.60 24.62
C TYR A 233 -3.46 -17.80 23.34
N ALA A 234 -2.38 -17.21 22.81
CA ALA A 234 -2.41 -16.57 21.51
C ALA A 234 -1.18 -16.90 20.66
N VAL A 235 -1.39 -17.02 19.35
CA VAL A 235 -0.33 -17.01 18.33
C VAL A 235 -0.61 -15.80 17.45
N VAL A 236 0.32 -14.86 17.43
CA VAL A 236 0.17 -13.56 16.77
C VAL A 236 1.30 -13.40 15.77
N VAL A 237 0.93 -13.33 14.49
CA VAL A 237 1.86 -13.34 13.36
C VAL A 237 1.71 -12.04 12.57
N GLY A 238 2.83 -11.39 12.29
CA GLY A 238 2.90 -10.19 11.44
C GLY A 238 4.10 -10.26 10.52
N ILE A 239 3.88 -10.12 9.23
CA ILE A 239 4.96 -10.21 8.24
C ILE A 239 4.77 -9.08 7.25
N GLU A 240 5.65 -8.09 7.30
CA GLU A 240 5.57 -6.90 6.45
C GLU A 240 6.49 -7.05 5.26
N GLU A 241 7.78 -7.30 5.51
CA GLU A 241 8.80 -7.45 4.47
C GLU A 241 8.95 -8.92 4.05
N TYR A 242 8.93 -9.15 2.74
CA TYR A 242 9.13 -10.46 2.11
C TYR A 242 10.25 -10.38 1.06
N SER A 243 11.00 -11.46 0.87
CA SER A 243 12.10 -11.48 -0.10
C SER A 243 11.63 -11.34 -1.56
N ASP A 244 10.52 -11.98 -1.91
CA ASP A 244 10.04 -12.13 -3.30
C ASP A 244 8.56 -11.70 -3.47
N LEU A 245 8.02 -10.97 -2.51
CA LEU A 245 6.67 -10.39 -2.55
C LEU A 245 6.73 -8.90 -2.21
N PRO A 246 5.77 -8.09 -2.69
CA PRO A 246 5.60 -6.72 -2.22
C PRO A 246 5.39 -6.67 -0.71
N ASP A 247 5.72 -5.56 -0.07
CA ASP A 247 5.49 -5.43 1.37
C ASP A 247 3.99 -5.48 1.72
N ALA A 248 3.66 -6.22 2.77
CA ALA A 248 2.34 -6.20 3.37
C ALA A 248 2.27 -5.06 4.38
N SER A 249 2.01 -3.84 3.89
CA SER A 249 2.11 -2.60 4.67
C SER A 249 1.43 -2.68 6.03
N TYR A 250 2.17 -2.31 7.07
CA TYR A 250 1.74 -2.28 8.48
C TYR A 250 1.48 -3.65 9.13
N ALA A 251 1.74 -4.78 8.47
CA ALA A 251 1.42 -6.09 9.02
C ALA A 251 2.13 -6.40 10.35
N GLU A 252 3.38 -5.94 10.54
CA GLU A 252 4.08 -6.11 11.81
C GLU A 252 3.52 -5.20 12.92
N ARG A 253 3.12 -3.97 12.57
CA ARG A 253 2.46 -3.04 13.50
C ARG A 253 1.07 -3.53 13.90
N ASP A 254 0.32 -4.05 12.95
CA ASP A 254 -0.98 -4.68 13.15
C ASP A 254 -0.87 -5.85 14.14
N ALA A 255 0.10 -6.74 13.94
CA ALA A 255 0.40 -7.82 14.87
C ALA A 255 0.84 -7.32 16.25
N ALA A 256 1.67 -6.27 16.32
CA ALA A 256 2.09 -5.67 17.59
C ALA A 256 0.89 -5.09 18.37
N SER A 257 -0.04 -4.46 17.66
CA SER A 257 -1.25 -3.84 18.24
C SER A 257 -2.24 -4.90 18.70
N PHE A 258 -2.44 -5.94 17.90
CA PHE A 258 -3.25 -7.09 18.29
C PHE A 258 -2.66 -7.82 19.49
N ARG A 259 -1.33 -7.97 19.58
CA ARG A 259 -0.67 -8.54 20.78
C ARG A 259 -1.06 -7.77 22.05
N ARG A 260 -0.98 -6.43 22.04
CA ARG A 260 -1.40 -5.61 23.20
C ARG A 260 -2.88 -5.82 23.52
N HIS A 261 -3.72 -5.97 22.50
CA HIS A 261 -5.14 -6.27 22.67
C HIS A 261 -5.40 -7.67 23.25
N ALA A 262 -4.62 -8.68 22.86
CA ALA A 262 -4.69 -10.02 23.42
C ALA A 262 -4.31 -10.02 24.91
N GLU A 263 -3.25 -9.30 25.29
CA GLU A 263 -2.88 -9.09 26.70
C GLU A 263 -4.04 -8.42 27.47
N ALA A 264 -4.62 -7.37 26.90
CA ALA A 264 -5.78 -6.68 27.49
C ALA A 264 -7.06 -7.51 27.55
N LEU A 265 -7.22 -8.52 26.68
CA LEU A 265 -8.33 -9.50 26.73
C LEU A 265 -8.16 -10.50 27.87
N GLY A 266 -6.97 -10.58 28.47
CA GLY A 266 -6.63 -11.45 29.60
C GLY A 266 -5.68 -12.59 29.24
N VAL A 267 -5.10 -12.62 28.03
CA VAL A 267 -4.07 -13.60 27.68
C VAL A 267 -2.76 -13.21 28.37
N PRO A 268 -2.17 -14.06 29.24
CA PRO A 268 -0.90 -13.73 29.87
C PRO A 268 0.20 -13.54 28.82
N SER A 269 1.08 -12.53 28.95
CA SER A 269 2.14 -12.28 27.95
C SER A 269 3.04 -13.49 27.67
N ARG A 270 3.23 -14.38 28.66
CA ARG A 270 3.98 -15.65 28.52
C ARG A 270 3.27 -16.70 27.63
N ASN A 271 1.96 -16.57 27.48
CA ASN A 271 1.11 -17.42 26.64
C ASN A 271 0.85 -16.79 25.27
N ILE A 272 1.65 -15.81 24.86
CA ILE A 272 1.57 -15.20 23.52
C ILE A 272 2.82 -15.57 22.73
N ALA A 273 2.65 -16.43 21.74
CA ALA A 273 3.66 -16.66 20.72
C ALA A 273 3.60 -15.53 19.69
N TYR A 274 4.51 -14.56 19.82
CA TYR A 274 4.61 -13.43 18.90
C TYR A 274 5.69 -13.67 17.85
N LEU A 275 5.27 -13.78 16.58
CA LEU A 275 6.11 -14.08 15.43
C LEU A 275 6.04 -12.90 14.45
N ALA A 276 7.08 -12.07 14.42
CA ALA A 276 7.18 -10.93 13.52
C ALA A 276 8.37 -11.05 12.57
N GLY A 277 8.18 -10.66 11.31
CA GLY A 277 9.22 -10.64 10.28
C GLY A 277 9.95 -11.98 10.18
N PRO A 278 11.31 -12.01 10.24
CA PRO A 278 12.09 -13.24 10.12
C PRO A 278 11.76 -14.36 11.11
N LYS A 279 11.07 -14.05 12.23
CA LYS A 279 10.66 -15.08 13.20
C LYS A 279 9.43 -15.86 12.74
N ALA A 280 8.68 -15.35 11.78
CA ALA A 280 7.43 -15.90 11.25
C ALA A 280 7.64 -16.85 10.06
N GLY A 281 8.74 -17.61 10.06
CA GLY A 281 8.97 -18.66 9.07
C GLY A 281 8.06 -19.89 9.25
N ARG A 282 8.00 -20.74 8.23
CA ARG A 282 7.13 -21.92 8.18
C ARG A 282 7.35 -22.85 9.38
N ALA A 283 8.62 -23.12 9.71
CA ALA A 283 8.97 -24.00 10.83
C ALA A 283 8.50 -23.43 12.18
N SER A 284 8.50 -22.10 12.34
CA SER A 284 7.95 -21.44 13.53
C SER A 284 6.44 -21.63 13.61
N LEU A 285 5.71 -21.43 12.50
CA LEU A 285 4.27 -21.68 12.46
C LEU A 285 3.95 -23.12 12.84
N GLU A 286 4.65 -24.10 12.26
CA GLU A 286 4.48 -25.52 12.62
C GLU A 286 4.77 -25.79 14.10
N LYS A 287 5.89 -25.27 14.63
CA LYS A 287 6.24 -25.38 16.05
C LYS A 287 5.14 -24.84 16.96
N TYR A 288 4.58 -23.67 16.68
CA TYR A 288 3.61 -23.06 17.59
C TYR A 288 2.21 -23.64 17.43
N LEU A 289 1.78 -23.98 16.21
CA LEU A 289 0.44 -24.49 15.92
C LEU A 289 0.29 -26.00 16.15
N GLU A 290 1.35 -26.77 15.95
CA GLU A 290 1.29 -28.25 15.95
C GLU A 290 1.99 -28.89 17.14
N ASP A 291 2.89 -28.17 17.81
CA ASP A 291 3.58 -28.66 19.00
C ASP A 291 3.22 -27.88 20.26
N TRP A 292 3.36 -26.55 20.25
CA TRP A 292 3.21 -25.73 21.45
C TRP A 292 1.76 -25.64 21.93
N LEU A 293 0.81 -25.23 21.06
CA LEU A 293 -0.61 -25.15 21.43
C LEU A 293 -1.17 -26.50 21.91
N PRO A 294 -0.99 -27.63 21.19
CA PRO A 294 -1.59 -28.91 21.61
C PRO A 294 -1.08 -29.45 22.95
N ARG A 295 0.11 -29.03 23.41
CA ARG A 295 0.67 -29.44 24.71
C ARG A 295 0.14 -28.64 25.90
N LEU A 296 -0.41 -27.45 25.65
CA LEU A 296 -0.74 -26.47 26.70
C LEU A 296 -2.23 -26.19 26.82
N VAL A 297 -2.96 -26.26 25.71
CA VAL A 297 -4.38 -25.90 25.64
C VAL A 297 -5.23 -26.99 26.32
N GLY A 298 -6.10 -26.58 27.27
CA GLY A 298 -7.06 -27.43 27.96
C GLY A 298 -8.51 -27.18 27.51
N ASN A 299 -9.47 -27.85 28.17
CA ASN A 299 -10.90 -27.77 27.82
C ASN A 299 -11.52 -26.39 28.11
N ASP A 300 -11.00 -25.65 29.08
CA ASP A 300 -11.49 -24.32 29.46
C ASP A 300 -10.73 -23.17 28.79
N SER A 301 -9.66 -23.49 28.07
CA SER A 301 -8.80 -22.54 27.36
C SER A 301 -9.53 -21.82 26.23
N ARG A 302 -9.17 -20.55 26.03
CA ARG A 302 -9.46 -19.81 24.80
C ARG A 302 -8.19 -19.62 24.00
N VAL A 303 -8.28 -19.78 22.69
CA VAL A 303 -7.14 -19.64 21.78
C VAL A 303 -7.42 -18.55 20.76
N TYR A 304 -6.47 -17.63 20.61
CA TYR A 304 -6.48 -16.60 19.58
C TYR A 304 -5.37 -16.88 18.56
N PHE A 305 -5.73 -17.03 17.29
CA PHE A 305 -4.77 -17.01 16.19
C PHE A 305 -4.99 -15.72 15.40
N TYR A 306 -3.95 -14.91 15.29
CA TYR A 306 -3.95 -13.70 14.49
C TYR A 306 -2.84 -13.76 13.47
N PHE A 307 -3.14 -13.45 12.21
CA PHE A 307 -2.17 -13.36 11.13
C PHE A 307 -2.44 -12.10 10.31
N SER A 308 -1.41 -11.28 10.15
CA SER A 308 -1.36 -10.17 9.19
C SER A 308 -0.17 -10.35 8.26
N GLY A 309 -0.41 -10.30 6.95
CA GLY A 309 0.58 -10.55 5.92
C GLY A 309 -0.04 -11.11 4.63
N HIS A 310 0.79 -11.68 3.75
CA HIS A 310 0.32 -12.27 2.50
C HIS A 310 -0.40 -13.59 2.70
N GLY A 311 -1.50 -13.74 1.97
CA GLY A 311 -2.09 -15.02 1.61
C GLY A 311 -1.92 -15.26 0.12
N ALA A 312 -1.98 -16.50 -0.34
CA ALA A 312 -1.96 -16.81 -1.76
C ALA A 312 -2.68 -18.13 -2.06
N PRO A 313 -3.49 -18.21 -3.14
CA PRO A 313 -4.06 -19.46 -3.59
C PRO A 313 -3.14 -20.17 -4.59
N ASP A 314 -3.00 -21.49 -4.46
CA ASP A 314 -2.38 -22.33 -5.48
C ASP A 314 -3.29 -22.36 -6.72
N ALA A 315 -2.78 -21.89 -7.86
CA ALA A 315 -3.52 -21.80 -9.13
C ALA A 315 -4.07 -23.14 -9.63
N ARG A 316 -3.38 -24.25 -9.30
CA ARG A 316 -3.69 -25.60 -9.79
C ARG A 316 -4.69 -26.31 -8.88
N THR A 317 -4.50 -26.19 -7.57
CA THR A 317 -5.31 -26.93 -6.59
C THR A 317 -6.45 -26.09 -6.00
N GLY A 318 -6.35 -24.77 -6.11
CA GLY A 318 -7.22 -23.83 -5.41
C GLY A 318 -6.96 -23.77 -3.90
N THR A 319 -5.96 -24.48 -3.37
CA THR A 319 -5.70 -24.45 -1.92
C THR A 319 -5.21 -23.06 -1.52
N SER A 320 -5.79 -22.49 -0.47
CA SER A 320 -5.35 -21.19 0.08
C SER A 320 -4.25 -21.39 1.10
N TYR A 321 -3.21 -20.55 1.04
CA TYR A 321 -2.06 -20.59 1.94
C TYR A 321 -1.88 -19.24 2.63
N LEU A 322 -1.49 -19.28 3.90
CA LEU A 322 -0.78 -18.18 4.54
C LEU A 322 0.68 -18.25 4.06
N VAL A 323 1.28 -17.12 3.69
CA VAL A 323 2.68 -17.08 3.22
C VAL A 323 3.58 -16.75 4.42
N PRO A 324 4.39 -17.71 4.92
CA PRO A 324 5.38 -17.44 5.96
C PRO A 324 6.50 -16.52 5.45
N TRP A 325 7.35 -16.00 6.34
CA TRP A 325 8.41 -15.06 5.94
C TRP A 325 9.41 -15.67 4.95
N ASP A 326 9.69 -16.96 5.10
CA ASP A 326 10.51 -17.78 4.19
C ASP A 326 9.68 -18.46 3.09
N GLY A 327 8.46 -17.97 2.84
CA GLY A 327 7.52 -18.52 1.87
C GLY A 327 7.82 -18.07 0.44
N ASP A 328 7.93 -19.04 -0.48
CA ASP A 328 8.03 -18.77 -1.93
C ASP A 328 6.65 -18.94 -2.60
N PRO A 329 6.07 -17.88 -3.20
CA PRO A 329 4.79 -17.93 -3.91
C PRO A 329 4.73 -18.93 -5.07
N ASN A 330 5.87 -19.31 -5.63
CA ASN A 330 5.95 -20.27 -6.73
C ASN A 330 5.88 -21.73 -6.25
N PHE A 331 6.10 -21.98 -4.95
CA PHE A 331 6.14 -23.30 -4.33
C PHE A 331 5.27 -23.39 -3.07
N LEU A 332 4.09 -22.76 -3.09
CA LEU A 332 3.18 -22.66 -1.93
C LEU A 332 2.81 -24.01 -1.30
N ASP A 333 2.75 -25.09 -2.08
CA ASP A 333 2.52 -26.44 -1.58
C ASP A 333 3.59 -26.90 -0.58
N ARG A 334 4.83 -26.42 -0.75
CA ARG A 334 6.01 -26.77 0.05
C ARG A 334 6.45 -25.69 1.03
N THR A 335 6.20 -24.41 0.73
CA THR A 335 6.70 -23.26 1.49
C THR A 335 5.57 -22.55 2.24
N GLY A 336 4.35 -22.52 1.70
CA GLY A 336 3.18 -21.91 2.32
C GLY A 336 2.55 -22.74 3.44
N TYR A 337 1.86 -22.10 4.38
CA TYR A 337 1.09 -22.80 5.42
C TYR A 337 -0.40 -22.86 5.03
N ALA A 338 -0.88 -24.03 4.60
CA ALA A 338 -2.24 -24.18 4.09
C ALA A 338 -3.31 -23.79 5.13
N VAL A 339 -4.29 -22.99 4.73
CA VAL A 339 -5.41 -22.56 5.59
C VAL A 339 -6.23 -23.77 6.07
N LYS A 340 -6.45 -24.76 5.22
CA LYS A 340 -7.06 -26.05 5.61
C LYS A 340 -6.30 -26.74 6.72
N ARG A 341 -4.97 -26.72 6.66
CA ARG A 341 -4.09 -27.31 7.67
C ARG A 341 -4.24 -26.54 8.98
N LEU A 342 -4.22 -25.20 8.92
CA LEU A 342 -4.49 -24.33 10.07
C LEU A 342 -5.82 -24.70 10.75
N TYR A 343 -6.91 -24.70 10.01
CA TYR A 343 -8.24 -25.02 10.56
C TYR A 343 -8.29 -26.44 11.13
N ALA A 344 -7.73 -27.43 10.44
CA ALA A 344 -7.70 -28.81 10.91
C ALA A 344 -6.88 -28.99 12.20
N ARG A 345 -5.81 -28.21 12.38
CA ARG A 345 -4.98 -28.25 13.60
C ARG A 345 -5.67 -27.54 14.75
N LEU A 346 -6.18 -26.34 14.51
CA LEU A 346 -6.88 -25.56 15.54
C LEU A 346 -8.18 -26.22 16.01
N ALA A 347 -8.94 -26.85 15.11
CA ALA A 347 -10.19 -27.54 15.48
C ALA A 347 -9.96 -28.80 16.33
N LYS A 348 -8.75 -29.39 16.30
CA LYS A 348 -8.39 -30.54 17.14
C LYS A 348 -8.04 -30.15 18.57
N LEU A 349 -7.83 -28.86 18.85
CA LEU A 349 -7.53 -28.41 20.20
C LEU A 349 -8.73 -28.67 21.12
N PRO A 350 -8.50 -29.09 22.39
CA PRO A 350 -9.57 -29.29 23.35
C PRO A 350 -10.25 -27.98 23.78
N ALA A 351 -9.62 -26.83 23.49
CA ALA A 351 -10.08 -25.48 23.77
C ALA A 351 -11.60 -25.32 23.76
N LYS A 352 -12.12 -24.57 24.73
CA LYS A 352 -13.52 -24.17 24.75
C LYS A 352 -13.88 -23.39 23.49
N GLU A 353 -12.97 -22.49 23.10
CA GLU A 353 -13.17 -21.50 22.05
C GLU A 353 -11.87 -21.27 21.30
N VAL A 354 -11.95 -21.19 19.97
CA VAL A 354 -10.81 -20.82 19.13
C VAL A 354 -11.24 -19.73 18.15
N VAL A 355 -10.57 -18.59 18.23
CA VAL A 355 -10.79 -17.43 17.36
C VAL A 355 -9.64 -17.33 16.39
N VAL A 356 -9.95 -17.28 15.11
CA VAL A 356 -8.97 -17.11 14.03
C VAL A 356 -9.25 -15.76 13.36
N ILE A 357 -8.23 -14.94 13.25
CA ILE A 357 -8.32 -13.60 12.66
C ILE A 357 -7.26 -13.53 11.57
N LEU A 358 -7.71 -13.35 10.33
CA LEU A 358 -6.86 -13.36 9.14
C LEU A 358 -6.99 -12.02 8.42
N ASP A 359 -5.98 -11.16 8.59
CA ASP A 359 -5.78 -9.98 7.77
C ASP A 359 -4.84 -10.30 6.60
N THR A 360 -5.38 -11.08 5.66
CA THR A 360 -4.68 -11.46 4.44
C THR A 360 -5.54 -11.16 3.23
N CYS A 361 -4.89 -10.96 2.08
CA CYS A 361 -5.59 -10.81 0.80
C CYS A 361 -6.42 -12.06 0.41
N PHE A 362 -6.17 -13.20 1.04
CA PHE A 362 -6.84 -14.48 0.74
C PHE A 362 -7.16 -15.22 2.04
N SER A 363 -8.24 -14.80 2.70
CA SER A 363 -8.52 -15.16 4.09
C SER A 363 -9.60 -16.24 4.31
N GLY A 364 -10.19 -16.84 3.26
CA GLY A 364 -11.07 -18.01 3.47
C GLY A 364 -12.17 -18.30 2.47
N ALA A 365 -12.36 -17.49 1.44
CA ALA A 365 -13.26 -17.82 0.33
C ALA A 365 -12.49 -17.73 -1.00
N GLY A 366 -12.98 -18.33 -2.09
CA GLY A 366 -12.23 -18.56 -3.34
C GLY A 366 -11.37 -17.47 -3.98
N GLY A 367 -10.06 -17.49 -3.69
CA GLY A 367 -9.04 -16.66 -4.32
C GLY A 367 -8.97 -16.71 -5.84
N ARG A 368 -8.75 -15.55 -6.49
CA ARG A 368 -8.11 -15.48 -7.82
C ARG A 368 -6.59 -15.61 -7.66
N SER A 369 -5.98 -16.48 -8.46
CA SER A 369 -4.53 -16.64 -8.47
C SER A 369 -3.86 -15.38 -8.99
N VAL A 370 -3.00 -14.76 -8.17
CA VAL A 370 -2.03 -13.77 -8.65
C VAL A 370 -0.88 -14.59 -9.23
N LEU A 371 -0.93 -14.83 -10.54
CA LEU A 371 0.18 -15.42 -11.28
C LEU A 371 1.13 -14.31 -11.76
N PRO A 372 2.43 -14.64 -11.97
CA PRO A 372 3.44 -13.71 -12.42
C PRO A 372 3.05 -12.95 -13.70
N ALA A 373 3.57 -11.72 -13.80
CA ALA A 373 3.28 -10.76 -14.87
C ALA A 373 3.42 -11.40 -16.27
N GLY A 374 2.36 -11.32 -17.07
CA GLY A 374 2.31 -11.80 -18.46
C GLY A 374 1.36 -12.97 -18.75
N THR A 375 0.73 -13.55 -17.73
CA THR A 375 -0.30 -14.59 -17.93
C THR A 375 -1.71 -14.02 -17.78
N ARG A 376 -2.61 -14.38 -18.72
CA ARG A 376 -4.03 -14.02 -18.60
C ARG A 376 -4.63 -14.80 -17.43
N PRO A 377 -5.35 -14.16 -16.49
CA PRO A 377 -5.97 -14.89 -15.39
C PRO A 377 -7.03 -15.84 -15.96
N LEU A 378 -6.80 -17.14 -15.80
CA LEU A 378 -7.88 -18.12 -15.83
C LEU A 378 -8.67 -17.93 -14.54
N VAL A 379 -9.90 -17.42 -14.66
CA VAL A 379 -10.82 -17.25 -13.53
C VAL A 379 -11.24 -18.64 -13.06
N LEU A 380 -10.40 -19.29 -12.27
CA LEU A 380 -10.78 -20.44 -11.48
C LEU A 380 -11.40 -19.92 -10.20
N LYS A 381 -12.73 -19.98 -10.11
CA LYS A 381 -13.43 -19.79 -8.83
C LYS A 381 -13.03 -20.95 -7.92
N VAL A 382 -12.24 -20.66 -6.90
CA VAL A 382 -11.86 -21.63 -5.87
C VAL A 382 -13.04 -21.80 -4.89
N GLN A 383 -13.31 -23.01 -4.38
CA GLN A 383 -14.31 -23.20 -3.33
C GLN A 383 -13.78 -22.69 -1.98
N ALA A 384 -14.61 -21.92 -1.27
CA ALA A 384 -14.30 -21.43 0.06
C ALA A 384 -14.07 -22.58 1.05
N GLU A 385 -12.99 -22.51 1.84
CA GLU A 385 -12.73 -23.49 2.88
C GLU A 385 -13.58 -23.16 4.10
N GLN A 386 -14.67 -23.92 4.31
CA GLN A 386 -15.49 -23.75 5.51
C GLN A 386 -14.76 -24.33 6.73
N PRO A 387 -14.52 -23.52 7.78
CA PRO A 387 -13.91 -24.02 9.00
C PRO A 387 -14.91 -24.94 9.74
N PRO A 388 -14.43 -25.91 10.54
CA PRO A 388 -15.28 -26.67 11.44
C PRO A 388 -16.10 -25.75 12.36
N THR A 389 -17.32 -26.15 12.73
CA THR A 389 -18.27 -25.33 13.53
C THR A 389 -17.73 -24.84 14.87
N LYS A 390 -16.69 -25.49 15.42
CA LYS A 390 -16.01 -25.10 16.66
C LYS A 390 -15.14 -23.84 16.52
N LEU A 391 -14.75 -23.47 15.29
CA LEU A 391 -13.91 -22.29 15.04
C LEU A 391 -14.77 -21.08 14.70
N THR A 392 -14.38 -19.93 15.25
CA THR A 392 -14.85 -18.62 14.79
C THR A 392 -13.73 -17.97 13.98
N VAL A 393 -13.98 -17.71 12.69
CA VAL A 393 -13.00 -17.05 11.81
C VAL A 393 -13.52 -15.69 11.38
N LEU A 394 -12.71 -14.65 11.62
CA LEU A 394 -12.89 -13.31 11.05
C LEU A 394 -11.80 -13.09 10.00
N ALA A 395 -12.23 -12.87 8.77
CA ALA A 395 -11.37 -12.74 7.60
C ALA A 395 -11.51 -11.32 7.02
N ALA A 396 -10.40 -10.70 6.62
CA ALA A 396 -10.38 -9.30 6.22
C ALA A 396 -11.10 -9.00 4.91
N ALA A 397 -11.12 -9.96 3.99
CA ALA A 397 -11.71 -9.82 2.68
C ALA A 397 -12.42 -11.09 2.24
N GLY A 398 -13.35 -10.90 1.30
CA GLY A 398 -13.92 -11.97 0.52
C GLY A 398 -12.89 -12.65 -0.37
N ALA A 399 -13.39 -13.67 -1.05
CA ALA A 399 -12.64 -14.55 -1.91
C ALA A 399 -11.86 -13.88 -3.04
N ASP A 400 -12.54 -12.95 -3.65
CA ASP A 400 -12.23 -12.28 -4.89
C ASP A 400 -11.85 -10.82 -4.68
N GLU A 401 -11.62 -10.44 -3.42
CA GLU A 401 -11.36 -9.09 -2.96
C GLU A 401 -9.93 -8.98 -2.40
N ILE A 402 -9.38 -7.77 -2.40
CA ILE A 402 -8.03 -7.49 -1.90
C ILE A 402 -8.15 -6.77 -0.56
N SER A 403 -7.52 -7.30 0.49
CA SER A 403 -7.35 -6.55 1.75
C SER A 403 -6.35 -5.42 1.52
N GLY A 404 -6.62 -4.24 2.05
CA GLY A 404 -5.66 -3.14 1.97
C GLY A 404 -5.54 -2.35 3.26
N SER A 405 -4.69 -1.32 3.24
CA SER A 405 -4.33 -0.51 4.39
C SER A 405 -4.92 0.91 4.34
N ILE A 406 -4.81 1.62 5.47
CA ILE A 406 -5.16 3.04 5.63
C ILE A 406 -3.92 3.80 6.13
N ALA A 407 -3.27 4.54 5.24
CA ALA A 407 -1.95 5.13 5.52
C ALA A 407 -1.95 6.15 6.66
N ASP A 408 -2.99 6.98 6.78
CA ASP A 408 -3.08 8.00 7.84
C ASP A 408 -3.37 7.39 9.22
N LYS A 409 -3.88 6.15 9.26
CA LYS A 409 -4.04 5.35 10.49
C LYS A 409 -2.84 4.47 10.77
N GLY A 410 -2.07 4.14 9.74
CA GLY A 410 -0.89 3.27 9.82
C GLY A 410 -1.22 1.83 10.19
N HIS A 411 -2.30 1.28 9.62
CA HIS A 411 -2.79 -0.08 9.85
C HIS A 411 -3.43 -0.66 8.59
N GLY A 412 -3.56 -2.00 8.54
CA GLY A 412 -4.53 -2.68 7.68
C GLY A 412 -5.95 -2.18 7.94
N THR A 413 -6.76 -1.99 6.89
CA THR A 413 -8.13 -1.45 6.99
C THR A 413 -8.98 -2.32 7.92
N PHE A 414 -8.88 -3.63 7.74
CA PHE A 414 -9.60 -4.59 8.58
C PHE A 414 -9.09 -4.55 10.02
N THR A 415 -7.77 -4.67 10.25
CA THR A 415 -7.20 -4.65 11.60
C THR A 415 -7.51 -3.34 12.34
N TYR A 416 -7.41 -2.19 11.68
CA TYR A 416 -7.77 -0.89 12.27
C TYR A 416 -9.19 -0.90 12.84
N PHE A 417 -10.18 -1.25 12.02
CA PHE A 417 -11.56 -1.26 12.45
C PHE A 417 -11.85 -2.40 13.43
N LEU A 418 -11.15 -3.54 13.35
CA LEU A 418 -11.27 -4.63 14.31
C LEU A 418 -10.86 -4.16 15.71
N LEU A 419 -9.66 -3.59 15.84
CA LEU A 419 -9.17 -3.10 17.13
C LEU A 419 -10.03 -1.95 17.66
N LYS A 420 -10.48 -1.05 16.78
CA LYS A 420 -11.43 0.02 17.15
C LYS A 420 -12.77 -0.53 17.64
N GLY A 421 -13.30 -1.54 16.96
CA GLY A 421 -14.53 -2.22 17.32
C GLY A 421 -14.39 -2.96 18.63
N ILE A 422 -13.26 -3.62 18.88
CA ILE A 422 -12.95 -4.21 20.17
C ILE A 422 -12.96 -3.10 21.25
N ASN A 423 -12.30 -1.97 21.04
CA ASN A 423 -12.27 -0.87 22.01
C ASN A 423 -13.64 -0.27 22.34
N GLN A 424 -14.55 -0.15 21.37
CA GLN A 424 -15.73 0.72 21.49
C GLN A 424 -17.09 0.02 21.31
N SER A 425 -17.14 -1.18 20.73
CA SER A 425 -18.42 -1.85 20.45
C SER A 425 -19.12 -2.32 21.72
N GLN A 426 -20.45 -2.13 21.75
CA GLN A 426 -21.31 -2.66 22.80
C GLN A 426 -21.54 -4.18 22.66
N ASP A 427 -21.52 -4.69 21.42
CA ASP A 427 -21.64 -6.11 21.11
C ASP A 427 -20.28 -6.63 20.62
N LEU A 428 -19.64 -7.41 21.48
CA LEU A 428 -18.33 -8.02 21.24
C LEU A 428 -18.46 -9.50 20.89
N SER A 429 -19.66 -9.94 20.51
CA SER A 429 -19.81 -11.20 19.79
C SER A 429 -19.12 -11.12 18.42
N ALA A 430 -18.72 -12.27 17.88
CA ALA A 430 -18.16 -12.35 16.54
C ALA A 430 -19.14 -11.80 15.49
N ALA A 431 -20.43 -12.12 15.63
CA ALA A 431 -21.49 -11.54 14.81
C ALA A 431 -21.66 -10.03 15.01
N GLY A 432 -21.56 -9.54 16.25
CA GLY A 432 -21.62 -8.11 16.59
C GLY A 432 -20.47 -7.33 15.98
N LEU A 433 -19.25 -7.85 16.12
CA LEU A 433 -18.05 -7.27 15.51
C LEU A 433 -18.10 -7.32 14.00
N HIS A 434 -18.51 -8.44 13.39
CA HIS A 434 -18.69 -8.52 11.95
C HIS A 434 -19.67 -7.46 11.43
N ARG A 435 -20.79 -7.25 12.13
CA ARG A 435 -21.77 -6.19 11.82
C ARG A 435 -21.21 -4.78 12.00
N TYR A 436 -20.33 -4.57 12.97
CA TYR A 436 -19.60 -3.31 13.16
C TYR A 436 -18.58 -3.05 12.05
N LEU A 437 -17.83 -4.08 11.66
CA LEU A 437 -16.73 -4.02 10.71
C LEU A 437 -17.20 -3.79 9.28
N THR A 438 -18.20 -4.57 8.84
CA THR A 438 -18.63 -4.64 7.44
C THR A 438 -18.83 -3.27 6.79
N PRO A 439 -19.71 -2.37 7.29
CA PRO A 439 -19.91 -1.07 6.64
C PRO A 439 -18.66 -0.19 6.65
N ARG A 440 -17.85 -0.24 7.72
CA ARG A 440 -16.67 0.62 7.87
C ARG A 440 -15.53 0.23 6.94
N VAL A 441 -15.27 -1.06 6.83
CA VAL A 441 -14.25 -1.60 5.91
C VAL A 441 -14.68 -1.36 4.46
N GLN A 442 -15.95 -1.61 4.12
CA GLN A 442 -16.48 -1.37 2.77
C GLN A 442 -16.44 0.11 2.38
N ASP A 443 -16.79 1.02 3.29
CA ASP A 443 -16.77 2.45 3.00
C ASP A 443 -15.35 2.97 2.77
N GLU A 444 -14.38 2.48 3.55
CA GLU A 444 -12.98 2.86 3.37
C GLU A 444 -12.38 2.26 2.10
N ALA A 445 -12.70 0.99 1.79
CA ALA A 445 -12.31 0.35 0.54
C ALA A 445 -12.86 1.08 -0.69
N ARG A 446 -14.13 1.49 -0.65
CA ARG A 446 -14.76 2.23 -1.75
C ARG A 446 -14.14 3.61 -1.99
N ARG A 447 -13.60 4.28 -0.97
CA ARG A 447 -12.84 5.53 -1.14
C ARG A 447 -11.56 5.34 -1.95
N LEU A 448 -11.01 4.14 -1.95
CA LEU A 448 -9.81 3.73 -2.67
C LEU A 448 -10.16 2.98 -3.98
N ASN A 449 -11.41 3.07 -4.45
CA ASN A 449 -11.92 2.39 -5.64
C ASN A 449 -11.67 0.86 -5.65
N ARG A 450 -11.77 0.22 -4.48
CA ARG A 450 -11.65 -1.24 -4.31
C ARG A 450 -12.84 -1.80 -3.54
N ASP A 451 -13.07 -3.11 -3.67
CA ASP A 451 -14.01 -3.85 -2.84
C ASP A 451 -13.24 -4.60 -1.74
N GLN A 452 -13.76 -4.51 -0.51
CA GLN A 452 -13.28 -5.28 0.64
C GLN A 452 -14.44 -5.49 1.61
N THR A 453 -14.82 -6.75 1.79
CA THR A 453 -15.94 -7.20 2.60
C THR A 453 -15.45 -8.22 3.62
N PRO A 454 -15.38 -7.85 4.91
CA PRO A 454 -15.01 -8.78 5.97
C PRO A 454 -15.93 -10.00 5.98
N GLN A 455 -15.35 -11.17 6.21
CA GLN A 455 -16.08 -12.44 6.30
C GLN A 455 -16.11 -12.95 7.74
N LEU A 456 -17.24 -13.52 8.12
CA LEU A 456 -17.40 -14.29 9.35
C LEU A 456 -17.72 -15.74 8.96
N LEU A 457 -16.84 -16.67 9.34
CA LEU A 457 -17.05 -18.10 9.12
C LEU A 457 -17.16 -18.79 10.49
N GLY A 458 -18.17 -19.64 10.66
CA GLY A 458 -18.52 -20.27 11.94
C GLY A 458 -19.90 -19.83 12.46
N ASP A 459 -20.25 -20.23 13.68
CA ASP A 459 -21.59 -20.02 14.24
C ASP A 459 -21.88 -18.58 14.72
N GLY A 460 -20.83 -17.74 14.80
CA GLY A 460 -20.94 -16.33 15.17
C GLY A 460 -21.35 -16.06 16.62
N THR A 461 -21.45 -17.10 17.47
CA THR A 461 -21.98 -16.99 18.84
C THR A 461 -20.92 -16.58 19.88
N LEU A 462 -19.65 -16.71 19.52
CA LEU A 462 -18.51 -16.40 20.37
C LEU A 462 -18.50 -14.93 20.82
N LYS A 463 -18.27 -14.69 22.12
CA LYS A 463 -18.01 -13.35 22.68
C LYS A 463 -16.54 -13.16 22.99
N LEU A 464 -15.90 -12.19 22.35
CA LEU A 464 -14.51 -11.78 22.64
C LEU A 464 -14.39 -11.16 24.04
N ARG A 465 -15.49 -10.61 24.55
CA ARG A 465 -15.58 -10.04 25.89
C ARG A 465 -16.81 -10.56 26.64
#